data_AF-A0A444KNY4-F1
#
_entry.id   AF-A0A444KNY4-F1
#
_cell.length_a   1.000
_cell.length_b   1.000
_cell.length_c   1.000
_cell.angle_alpha   90.00
_cell.angle_beta   90.00
_cell.angle_gamma   90.00
#
_symmetry.space_group_name_H-M   'P 1'
#
loop_
_entity.id
_entity.type
_entity.pdbx_description
1 polymer ?
#
loop_
_entity_poly.entity_id
_entity_poly.type
_entity_poly.pdbx_seq_one_letter_code
_entity_poly.pdbx_strand_id
1 'polypeptide(L)'
;MDSYRNSDPRPPIMQGSPPKLVPPKLDWDRGPWNRWAFQNIREVLPTVEVWRGNGDRGRFERVEVDLDDLPVVDSTGSATTLAGLLDETYTDGFLVLKDGKIAYERYFNGMD
;
A
#
# COMPACT_ATOMS: atom_id res chain seq x y z
N MET A 1 9.51 -2.93 16.92
CA MET A 1 8.20 -3.59 16.84
C MET A 1 8.12 -4.12 15.43
N ASP A 2 7.80 -5.39 15.25
CA ASP A 2 7.73 -5.96 13.90
C ASP A 2 6.54 -5.34 13.15
N SER A 3 6.66 -5.21 11.83
CA SER A 3 5.57 -4.71 10.99
C SER A 3 4.43 -5.72 10.90
N TYR A 4 3.31 -5.34 10.27
CA TYR A 4 2.13 -6.20 10.07
C TYR A 4 1.75 -6.28 8.60
N ARG A 5 1.54 -7.50 8.10
CA ARG A 5 1.18 -7.81 6.71
C ARG A 5 -0.26 -7.40 6.41
N ASN A 6 -0.66 -7.50 5.15
CA ASN A 6 -2.04 -7.22 4.75
C ASN A 6 -3.00 -8.32 5.24
N SER A 7 -2.50 -9.54 5.37
CA SER A 7 -3.21 -10.69 5.97
C SER A 7 -3.33 -10.64 7.49
N ASP A 8 -2.55 -9.80 8.17
CA ASP A 8 -2.58 -9.64 9.62
C ASP A 8 -3.69 -8.68 10.08
N PRO A 9 -4.22 -8.84 11.31
CA PRO A 9 -5.12 -7.85 11.91
C PRO A 9 -4.44 -6.48 12.02
N ARG A 10 -5.08 -5.43 11.46
CA ARG A 10 -4.55 -4.06 11.51
C ARG A 10 -4.52 -3.52 12.94
N PRO A 11 -3.37 -3.04 13.44
CA PRO A 11 -3.30 -2.35 14.72
C PRO A 11 -4.11 -1.04 14.70
N PRO A 12 -4.70 -0.61 15.83
CA PRO A 12 -5.51 0.60 15.89
C PRO A 12 -4.65 1.87 15.98
N ILE A 13 -3.73 2.06 15.02
CA ILE A 13 -2.86 3.24 14.92
C ILE A 13 -3.71 4.49 14.70
N MET A 14 -3.48 5.53 15.50
CA MET A 14 -4.17 6.83 15.44
C MET A 14 -5.69 6.77 15.61
N GLN A 15 -6.21 5.70 16.25
CA GLN A 15 -7.65 5.58 16.55
C GLN A 15 -8.00 6.08 17.96
N GLY A 16 -9.20 6.66 18.10
CA GLY A 16 -9.76 7.14 19.37
C GLY A 16 -9.57 8.64 19.64
N SER A 17 -10.05 9.10 20.80
CA SER A 17 -9.92 10.49 21.26
C SER A 17 -9.59 10.52 22.78
N PRO A 18 -8.34 10.84 23.18
CA PRO A 18 -7.18 11.13 22.31
C PRO A 18 -6.72 9.89 21.53
N PRO A 19 -6.09 10.06 20.35
CA PRO A 19 -5.62 8.94 19.55
C PRO A 19 -4.53 8.15 20.28
N LYS A 20 -4.58 6.82 20.14
CA LYS A 20 -3.55 5.91 20.68
C LYS A 20 -2.58 5.50 19.57
N LEU A 21 -1.42 4.95 19.98
CA LEU A 21 -0.40 4.46 19.07
C LEU A 21 0.02 5.54 18.05
N VAL A 22 0.28 6.75 18.55
CA VAL A 22 0.74 7.86 17.71
C VAL A 22 2.13 7.53 17.16
N PRO A 23 2.36 7.58 15.83
CA PRO A 23 3.66 7.36 15.24
C PRO A 23 4.76 8.23 15.89
N PRO A 24 5.85 7.65 16.39
CA PRO A 24 6.96 8.42 16.93
C PRO A 24 7.60 9.29 15.85
N LYS A 25 7.92 10.53 16.19
CA LYS A 25 8.50 11.50 15.24
C LYS A 25 9.82 11.04 14.60
N LEU A 26 10.60 10.19 15.28
CA LEU A 26 11.86 9.66 14.76
C LEU A 26 11.73 8.32 14.03
N ASP A 27 10.58 7.64 14.15
CA ASP A 27 10.38 6.28 13.63
C ASP A 27 9.19 6.16 12.67
N TRP A 28 8.59 7.28 12.26
CA TRP A 28 7.40 7.29 11.40
C TRP A 28 7.61 6.55 10.05
N ASP A 29 8.84 6.47 9.59
CA ASP A 29 9.27 5.81 8.35
C ASP A 29 9.69 4.34 8.55
N ARG A 30 9.68 3.85 9.80
CA ARG A 30 10.03 2.48 10.16
C ARG A 30 8.77 1.65 10.45
N GLY A 31 8.89 0.34 10.29
CA GLY A 31 7.85 -0.60 10.70
C GLY A 31 7.61 -0.55 12.22
N PRO A 32 6.36 -0.67 12.68
CA PRO A 32 5.11 -0.77 11.91
C PRO A 32 4.52 0.60 11.50
N TRP A 33 5.10 1.71 11.96
CA TRP A 33 4.52 3.04 11.87
C TRP A 33 4.33 3.54 10.44
N ASN A 34 5.27 3.18 9.55
CA ASN A 34 5.23 3.54 8.14
C ASN A 34 3.96 3.09 7.42
N ARG A 35 3.36 1.97 7.84
CA ARG A 35 2.12 1.43 7.26
C ARG A 35 0.91 2.36 7.44
N TRP A 36 0.89 3.17 8.49
CA TRP A 36 -0.10 4.24 8.64
C TRP A 36 0.43 5.57 8.11
N ALA A 37 1.69 5.91 8.43
CA ALA A 37 2.26 7.21 8.12
C ALA A 37 2.36 7.50 6.62
N PHE A 38 2.65 6.50 5.79
CA PHE A 38 2.79 6.71 4.34
C PHE A 38 1.44 6.99 3.66
N GLN A 39 0.33 6.50 4.21
CA GLN A 39 -1.02 6.86 3.75
C GLN A 39 -1.51 8.21 4.32
N ASN A 40 -0.91 8.69 5.42
CA ASN A 40 -1.35 9.88 6.17
C ASN A 40 -0.24 10.92 6.34
N ILE A 41 0.66 11.04 5.36
CA ILE A 41 1.94 11.76 5.52
C ILE A 41 1.78 13.24 5.90
N ARG A 42 0.68 13.88 5.48
CA ARG A 42 0.36 15.28 5.82
C ARG A 42 0.09 15.49 7.32
N GLU A 43 -0.29 14.45 8.05
CA GLU A 43 -0.42 14.50 9.51
C GLU A 43 0.92 14.35 10.24
N VAL A 44 1.97 13.90 9.53
CA VAL A 44 3.29 13.61 10.10
C VAL A 44 4.32 14.68 9.74
N LEU A 45 4.32 15.13 8.48
CA LEU A 45 5.30 16.05 7.92
C LEU A 45 4.63 17.25 7.24
N PRO A 46 5.31 18.42 7.17
CA PRO A 46 4.90 19.51 6.31
C PRO A 46 4.83 19.04 4.84
N THR A 47 3.69 19.27 4.19
CA THR A 47 3.48 18.96 2.78
C THR A 47 3.02 20.20 2.03
N VAL A 48 3.25 20.21 0.72
CA VAL A 48 2.64 21.17 -0.21
C VAL A 48 1.73 20.42 -1.16
N GLU A 49 0.64 21.06 -1.58
CA GLU A 49 -0.25 20.49 -2.58
C GLU A 49 0.38 20.59 -3.98
N VAL A 50 0.39 19.45 -4.70
CA VAL A 50 0.66 19.42 -6.14
C VAL A 50 -0.67 19.32 -6.86
N TRP A 51 -1.10 20.43 -7.45
CA TRP A 51 -2.40 20.51 -8.11
C TRP A 51 -2.44 19.75 -9.43
N ARG A 52 -3.42 18.85 -9.59
CA ARG A 52 -3.61 18.05 -10.82
C ARG A 52 -4.23 18.80 -12.01
N GLY A 53 -4.59 20.08 -11.85
CA GLY A 53 -5.32 20.85 -12.87
C GLY A 53 -6.85 20.74 -12.79
N ASN A 54 -7.53 21.51 -13.67
CA ASN A 54 -8.99 21.50 -13.82
C ASN A 54 -9.51 20.49 -14.85
N GLY A 55 -8.61 19.84 -15.60
CA GLY A 55 -8.99 18.90 -16.65
C GLY A 55 -9.67 17.64 -16.13
N ASP A 56 -10.36 16.96 -17.04
CA ASP A 56 -10.94 15.64 -16.79
C ASP A 56 -9.87 14.62 -16.46
N ARG A 57 -10.23 13.66 -15.60
CA ARG A 57 -9.35 12.55 -15.27
C ARG A 57 -9.38 11.56 -16.44
N GLY A 58 -8.23 11.33 -17.06
CA GLY A 58 -8.06 10.20 -17.97
C GLY A 58 -8.37 8.90 -17.20
N ARG A 59 -9.27 8.08 -17.74
CA ARG A 59 -9.53 6.73 -17.23
C ARG A 59 -8.77 5.73 -18.09
N PHE A 60 -8.07 4.80 -17.46
CA PHE A 60 -7.52 3.67 -18.19
C PHE A 60 -8.64 2.70 -18.54
N GLU A 61 -8.61 2.19 -19.77
CA GLU A 61 -9.37 1.00 -20.12
C GLU A 61 -8.87 -0.18 -19.28
N ARG A 62 -9.75 -1.15 -19.00
CA ARG A 62 -9.42 -2.33 -18.19
C ARG A 62 -9.58 -3.59 -19.05
N VAL A 63 -8.55 -4.43 -19.06
CA VAL A 63 -8.55 -5.76 -19.67
C VAL A 63 -7.87 -6.68 -18.68
N GLU A 64 -8.61 -6.99 -17.62
CA GLU A 64 -8.04 -7.65 -16.45
C GLU A 64 -7.79 -9.13 -16.68
N VAL A 65 -6.67 -9.58 -16.12
CA VAL A 65 -6.31 -10.98 -15.95
C VAL A 65 -6.02 -11.15 -14.46
N ASP A 66 -6.55 -12.24 -13.89
CA ASP A 66 -6.21 -12.58 -12.52
C ASP A 66 -4.76 -13.08 -12.45
N LEU A 67 -3.95 -12.41 -11.63
CA LEU A 67 -2.55 -12.72 -11.41
C LEU A 67 -2.27 -13.16 -9.97
N ASP A 68 -3.29 -13.30 -9.11
CA ASP A 68 -3.08 -13.60 -7.69
C ASP A 68 -2.26 -14.89 -7.49
N ASP A 69 -2.54 -15.92 -8.30
CA ASP A 69 -1.86 -17.24 -8.28
C ASP A 69 -0.64 -17.34 -9.21
N LEU A 70 -0.20 -16.25 -9.82
CA LEU A 70 0.98 -16.25 -10.69
C LEU A 70 2.21 -16.74 -9.89
N PRO A 71 2.88 -17.84 -10.27
CA PRO A 71 4.04 -18.33 -9.55
C PRO A 71 5.22 -17.38 -9.72
N VAL A 72 5.82 -16.98 -8.60
CA VAL A 72 6.99 -16.11 -8.52
C VAL A 72 8.00 -16.66 -7.50
N VAL A 73 9.17 -16.04 -7.45
CA VAL A 73 10.21 -16.36 -6.47
C VAL A 73 10.44 -15.13 -5.61
N ASP A 74 10.44 -15.30 -4.29
CA ASP A 74 10.65 -14.21 -3.34
C ASP A 74 12.13 -13.78 -3.27
N SER A 75 12.42 -12.78 -2.43
CA SER A 75 13.79 -12.27 -2.24
C SER A 75 14.76 -13.27 -1.58
N THR A 76 14.25 -14.34 -0.98
CA THR A 76 15.03 -15.42 -0.34
C THR A 76 15.29 -16.59 -1.28
N GLY A 77 14.68 -16.58 -2.48
CA GLY A 77 14.75 -17.68 -3.44
C GLY A 77 13.67 -18.74 -3.24
N SER A 78 12.67 -18.51 -2.38
CA SER A 78 11.57 -19.45 -2.15
C SER A 78 10.42 -19.23 -3.13
N ALA A 79 9.75 -20.30 -3.53
CA ALA A 79 8.59 -20.23 -4.41
C ALA A 79 7.36 -19.68 -3.67
N THR A 80 6.63 -18.78 -4.31
CA THR A 80 5.38 -18.18 -3.79
C THR A 80 4.47 -17.78 -4.97
N THR A 81 3.33 -17.15 -4.68
CA THR A 81 2.49 -16.52 -5.70
C THR A 81 2.67 -14.99 -5.69
N LEU A 82 2.21 -14.29 -6.72
CA LEU A 82 2.23 -12.83 -6.73
C LEU A 82 1.49 -12.26 -5.51
N ALA A 83 0.29 -12.74 -5.20
CA ALA A 83 -0.45 -12.29 -4.02
C ALA A 83 0.33 -12.54 -2.72
N GLY A 84 0.97 -13.71 -2.59
CA GLY A 84 1.83 -14.03 -1.44
C GLY A 84 3.02 -13.07 -1.31
N LEU A 85 3.69 -12.75 -2.43
CA LEU A 85 4.79 -11.80 -2.45
C LEU A 85 4.34 -10.38 -2.06
N LEU A 86 3.21 -9.92 -2.56
CA LEU A 86 2.67 -8.58 -2.24
C LEU A 86 2.34 -8.47 -0.74
N ASP A 87 1.82 -9.54 -0.14
CA ASP A 87 1.56 -9.60 1.30
C ASP A 87 2.85 -9.63 2.14
N GLU A 88 3.82 -10.48 1.76
CA GLU A 88 5.12 -10.60 2.44
C GLU A 88 5.91 -9.29 2.45
N THR A 89 5.78 -8.53 1.36
CA THR A 89 6.48 -7.25 1.16
C THR A 89 5.70 -6.04 1.65
N TYR A 90 4.58 -6.25 2.37
CA TYR A 90 3.75 -5.17 2.93
C TYR A 90 3.23 -4.18 1.88
N THR A 91 2.97 -4.65 0.64
CA THR A 91 2.55 -3.77 -0.45
C THR A 91 1.17 -3.18 -0.19
N ASP A 92 1.02 -1.86 -0.26
CA ASP A 92 -0.27 -1.17 -0.11
C ASP A 92 -1.04 -1.06 -1.44
N GLY A 93 -0.32 -0.91 -2.57
CA GLY A 93 -0.93 -0.76 -3.88
C GLY A 93 -0.02 -1.30 -4.99
N PHE A 94 -0.59 -2.04 -5.93
CA PHE A 94 0.12 -2.66 -7.04
C PHE A 94 -0.71 -2.56 -8.33
N LEU A 95 -0.10 -2.12 -9.42
CA LEU A 95 -0.75 -1.92 -10.70
C LEU A 95 0.12 -2.45 -11.85
N VAL A 96 -0.47 -3.28 -12.70
CA VAL A 96 0.10 -3.72 -13.98
C VAL A 96 -0.66 -3.06 -15.12
N LEU A 97 0.05 -2.24 -15.89
CA LEU A 97 -0.44 -1.67 -17.14
C LEU A 97 0.19 -2.41 -18.32
N LYS A 98 -0.65 -2.79 -19.29
CA LYS A 98 -0.22 -3.38 -20.55
C LYS A 98 -0.96 -2.70 -21.70
N ASP A 99 -0.22 -2.22 -22.69
CA ASP A 99 -0.77 -1.53 -23.88
C ASP A 99 -1.74 -0.38 -23.54
N GLY A 100 -1.43 0.37 -22.47
CA GLY A 100 -2.26 1.48 -21.99
C GLY A 100 -3.53 1.07 -21.24
N LYS A 101 -3.68 -0.21 -20.90
CA LYS A 101 -4.85 -0.76 -20.20
C LYS A 101 -4.44 -1.40 -18.88
N ILE A 102 -5.30 -1.32 -17.88
CA ILE A 102 -5.12 -2.01 -16.59
C ILE A 102 -5.31 -3.50 -16.83
N ALA A 103 -4.24 -4.26 -16.61
CA ALA A 103 -4.23 -5.71 -16.69
C ALA A 103 -4.42 -6.38 -15.32
N TYR A 104 -3.96 -5.74 -14.25
CA TYR A 104 -4.12 -6.24 -12.89
C TYR A 104 -3.90 -5.09 -11.90
N GLU A 105 -4.72 -5.00 -10.86
CA GLU A 105 -4.64 -3.95 -9.85
C GLU A 105 -5.12 -4.49 -8.52
N ARG A 106 -4.36 -4.22 -7.45
CA ARG A 106 -4.71 -4.58 -6.07
C ARG A 106 -4.32 -3.46 -5.13
N TYR A 107 -5.18 -3.20 -4.16
CA TYR A 107 -4.95 -2.29 -3.06
C TYR A 107 -5.19 -3.03 -1.74
N PHE A 108 -4.40 -2.69 -0.74
CA PHE A 108 -4.38 -3.34 0.57
C PHE A 108 -4.25 -2.29 1.67
N ASN A 109 -4.18 -2.74 2.94
CA ASN A 109 -3.98 -1.86 4.09
C ASN A 109 -5.02 -0.72 4.19
N GLY A 110 -6.25 -0.97 3.73
CA GLY A 110 -7.35 -0.02 3.76
C GLY A 110 -7.30 1.06 2.68
N MET A 111 -6.47 0.91 1.65
CA MET A 111 -6.62 1.65 0.40
C MET A 111 -7.78 1.02 -0.39
N ASP A 112 -8.84 1.80 -0.63
CA ASP A 112 -10.02 1.43 -1.41
C ASP A 112 -9.95 2.00 -2.85
#